data_AF-A0A2T5RPN7-F1
#
_entry.id   AF-A0A2T5RPN7-F1
#
_cell.length_a   1.000
_cell.length_b   1.000
_cell.length_c   1.000
_cell.angle_alpha   90.00
_cell.angle_beta   90.00
_cell.angle_gamma   90.00
#
_symmetry.space_group_name_H-M   'P 1'
#
loop_
_entity.id
_entity.type
_entity.pdbx_description
1 polymer ?
#
loop_
_entity_poly.entity_id
_entity_poly.type
_entity_poly.pdbx_seq_one_letter_code
_entity_poly.pdbx_strand_id
1 'polypeptide(L)'
;MSIFLSNHRVHLIIQFINIEKIKDKTNIQTSSYSDNELLIEQFITNLVVGIGRYNRGEIISAHQFVKTSALKKLLLLIEKNNDLDKNIILDNLDPLRRFEFVYPELGAEINNLLLKPIPKAAEELLNILERELPEEIKIKHEKSINIIFEKYLK
;
A
#
# COMPACT_ATOMS: atom_id res chain seq x y z
N MET A 1 10.90 -42.93 -30.76
CA MET A 1 10.76 -41.46 -30.68
C MET A 1 9.80 -41.07 -29.54
N SER A 2 10.10 -41.37 -28.26
CA SER A 2 9.15 -41.08 -27.16
C SER A 2 9.76 -40.75 -25.80
N ILE A 3 11.10 -40.77 -25.65
CA ILE A 3 11.75 -40.57 -24.35
C ILE A 3 12.11 -39.08 -24.13
N PHE A 4 12.26 -38.30 -25.20
CA PHE A 4 12.71 -36.90 -25.12
C PHE A 4 11.62 -35.91 -24.63
N LEU A 5 10.34 -36.21 -24.88
CA LEU A 5 9.21 -35.36 -24.45
C LEU A 5 8.89 -35.50 -22.95
N SER A 6 9.31 -36.59 -22.31
CA SER A 6 9.03 -36.84 -20.89
C SER A 6 9.94 -36.03 -19.97
N ASN A 7 11.24 -35.92 -20.30
CA ASN A 7 12.21 -35.18 -19.48
C ASN A 7 11.96 -33.66 -19.48
N HIS A 8 11.48 -33.10 -20.59
CA HIS A 8 11.19 -31.66 -20.68
C HIS A 8 9.96 -31.25 -19.86
N ARG A 9 8.93 -32.11 -19.79
CA ARG A 9 7.76 -31.91 -18.92
C ARG A 9 8.11 -32.02 -17.44
N VAL A 10 8.96 -32.99 -17.06
CA VAL A 10 9.43 -33.14 -15.67
C VAL A 10 10.27 -31.93 -15.25
N HIS A 11 11.13 -31.41 -16.13
CA HIS A 11 11.92 -30.20 -15.83
C HIS A 11 11.03 -28.97 -15.62
N LEU A 12 10.01 -28.77 -16.47
CA LEU A 12 9.04 -27.68 -16.32
C LEU A 12 8.25 -27.81 -15.00
N ILE A 13 7.81 -29.01 -14.63
CA ILE A 13 7.09 -29.25 -13.37
C ILE A 13 7.99 -28.94 -12.16
N ILE A 14 9.26 -29.36 -12.19
CA ILE A 14 10.22 -29.03 -11.12
C ILE A 14 10.46 -27.51 -11.04
N GLN A 15 10.51 -26.83 -12.18
CA GLN A 15 10.69 -25.38 -12.23
C GLN A 15 9.45 -24.65 -11.67
N PHE A 16 8.24 -25.10 -11.99
CA PHE A 16 6.99 -24.58 -11.40
C PHE A 16 6.92 -24.82 -9.89
N ILE A 17 7.22 -26.04 -9.42
CA ILE A 17 7.25 -26.39 -7.99
C ILE A 17 8.29 -25.54 -7.24
N ASN A 18 9.44 -25.25 -7.86
CA ASN A 18 10.45 -24.40 -7.25
C ASN A 18 9.98 -22.94 -7.18
N ILE A 19 9.25 -22.42 -8.17
CA ILE A 19 8.67 -21.08 -8.13
C ILE A 19 7.62 -20.97 -7.02
N GLU A 20 6.76 -21.98 -6.84
CA GLU A 20 5.80 -22.03 -5.72
C GLU A 20 6.51 -22.12 -4.37
N LYS A 21 7.53 -22.98 -4.24
CA LYS A 21 8.35 -23.05 -3.01
C LYS A 21 9.11 -21.76 -2.73
N ILE A 22 9.49 -20.99 -3.75
CA ILE A 22 10.10 -19.68 -3.58
C ILE A 22 9.03 -18.67 -3.13
N LYS A 23 7.81 -18.68 -3.68
CA LYS A 23 6.70 -17.85 -3.16
C LYS A 23 6.44 -18.14 -1.68
N ASP A 24 6.40 -19.42 -1.29
CA ASP A 24 6.20 -19.81 0.10
C ASP A 24 7.39 -19.43 1.00
N LYS A 25 8.63 -19.64 0.55
CA LYS A 25 9.82 -19.26 1.34
C LYS A 25 10.03 -17.76 1.45
N THR A 26 9.61 -16.98 0.46
CA THR A 26 9.63 -15.51 0.52
C THR A 26 8.56 -14.98 1.48
N ASN A 27 7.46 -15.71 1.64
CA ASN A 27 6.39 -15.44 2.61
C ASN A 27 6.77 -15.86 4.06
N ILE A 28 7.59 -16.90 4.22
CA ILE A 28 7.97 -17.43 5.55
C ILE A 28 8.96 -16.53 6.30
N GLN A 29 9.76 -15.69 5.63
CA GLN A 29 10.68 -14.75 6.31
C GLN A 29 10.05 -13.41 6.71
N THR A 30 8.85 -13.10 6.21
CA THR A 30 8.04 -11.91 6.57
C THR A 30 7.11 -12.18 7.78
N SER A 31 7.17 -13.38 8.34
CA SER A 31 6.10 -14.05 9.13
C SER A 31 5.85 -13.58 10.57
N SER A 32 6.32 -12.39 10.99
CA SER A 32 5.95 -11.83 12.31
C SER A 32 5.03 -10.61 12.23
N TYR A 33 4.81 -10.06 11.04
CA TYR A 33 3.95 -8.90 10.82
C TYR A 33 2.72 -9.33 10.03
N SER A 34 1.53 -8.86 10.42
CA SER A 34 0.39 -8.95 9.50
C SER A 34 0.68 -8.07 8.29
N ASP A 35 0.24 -8.48 7.10
CA ASP A 35 0.42 -7.68 5.89
C ASP A 35 -0.13 -6.24 6.07
N ASN A 36 -1.21 -6.08 6.84
CA ASN A 36 -1.79 -4.77 7.17
C ASN A 36 -0.83 -3.90 7.98
N GLU A 37 -0.21 -4.48 9.01
CA GLU A 37 0.75 -3.78 9.85
C GLU A 37 1.95 -3.28 9.03
N LEU A 38 2.47 -4.11 8.13
CA LEU A 38 3.53 -3.72 7.20
C LEU A 38 3.09 -2.57 6.27
N LEU A 39 1.87 -2.64 5.73
CA LEU A 39 1.34 -1.60 4.85
C LEU A 39 1.13 -0.27 5.59
N ILE A 40 0.65 -0.30 6.84
CA ILE A 40 0.50 0.89 7.69
C ILE A 40 1.88 1.50 8.00
N GLU A 41 2.87 0.68 8.35
CA GLU A 41 4.22 1.17 8.61
C GLU A 41 4.87 1.79 7.37
N GLN A 42 4.66 1.20 6.20
CA GLN A 42 5.09 1.77 4.92
C GLN A 42 4.35 3.06 4.58
N PHE A 43 3.04 3.14 4.83
CA PHE A 43 2.25 4.35 4.66
C PHE A 43 2.81 5.49 5.52
N ILE A 44 2.94 5.28 6.83
CA ILE A 44 3.46 6.25 7.80
C ILE A 44 4.88 6.67 7.42
N THR A 45 5.75 5.72 7.08
CA THR A 45 7.14 6.00 6.69
C THR A 45 7.20 6.90 5.46
N ASN A 46 6.37 6.63 4.43
CA ASN A 46 6.33 7.46 3.23
C ASN A 46 5.85 8.89 3.53
N LEU A 47 4.88 9.07 4.45
CA LEU A 47 4.47 10.41 4.90
C LEU A 47 5.61 11.15 5.59
N VAL A 48 6.29 10.52 6.57
CA VAL A 48 7.43 11.12 7.29
C VAL A 48 8.52 11.55 6.32
N VAL A 49 8.92 10.66 5.41
CA VAL A 49 9.97 10.94 4.42
C VAL A 49 9.52 12.06 3.50
N GLY A 50 8.29 12.00 2.98
CA GLY A 50 7.74 12.99 2.05
C GLY A 50 7.65 14.39 2.66
N ILE A 51 7.17 14.52 3.89
CA ILE A 51 7.12 15.81 4.59
C ILE A 51 8.54 16.30 4.91
N GLY A 52 9.44 15.40 5.34
CA GLY A 52 10.84 15.75 5.55
C GLY A 52 11.53 16.28 4.28
N ARG A 53 11.23 15.70 3.11
CA ARG A 53 11.69 16.17 1.79
C ARG A 53 11.10 17.55 1.48
N TYR A 54 9.80 17.73 1.71
CA TYR A 54 9.11 19.02 1.52
C TYR A 54 9.76 20.15 2.33
N ASN A 55 10.04 19.91 3.61
CA ASN A 55 10.65 20.92 4.51
C ASN A 55 12.06 21.35 4.08
N ARG A 56 12.76 20.54 3.28
CA ARG A 56 14.07 20.88 2.69
C ARG A 56 13.97 21.49 1.28
N GLY A 57 12.76 21.68 0.75
CA GLY A 57 12.53 22.18 -0.60
C GLY A 57 12.64 21.12 -1.70
N GLU A 58 12.71 19.83 -1.36
CA GLU A 58 12.79 18.73 -2.34
C GLU A 58 11.39 18.35 -2.87
N ILE A 59 10.69 19.32 -3.48
CA ILE A 59 9.25 19.25 -3.75
C ILE A 59 8.84 18.06 -4.62
N ILE A 60 9.54 17.78 -5.72
CA ILE A 60 9.22 16.65 -6.61
C ILE A 60 9.33 15.31 -5.87
N SER A 61 10.38 15.15 -5.05
CA SER A 61 10.54 13.95 -4.23
C SER A 61 9.43 13.85 -3.19
N ALA A 62 9.04 14.96 -2.56
CA ALA A 62 7.93 14.99 -1.62
C ALA A 62 6.60 14.53 -2.26
N HIS A 63 6.32 14.95 -3.50
CA HIS A 63 5.17 14.46 -4.27
C HIS A 63 5.19 12.94 -4.42
N GLN A 64 6.33 12.39 -4.85
CA GLN A 64 6.48 10.95 -5.05
C GLN A 64 6.20 10.16 -3.75
N PHE A 65 6.71 10.63 -2.62
CA PHE A 65 6.53 9.93 -1.34
C PHE A 65 5.09 10.06 -0.81
N VAL A 66 4.52 11.26 -0.78
CA VAL A 66 3.18 11.48 -0.19
C VAL A 66 2.07 11.05 -1.15
N LYS A 67 2.04 11.62 -2.34
CA LYS A 67 0.90 11.52 -3.25
C LYS A 67 0.90 10.25 -4.10
N THR A 68 2.01 9.52 -4.15
CA THR A 68 2.12 8.26 -4.90
C THR A 68 2.37 7.08 -3.97
N SER A 69 3.51 7.07 -3.26
CA SER A 69 3.89 5.91 -2.46
C SER A 69 2.98 5.70 -1.25
N ALA A 70 2.71 6.74 -0.44
CA ALA A 70 1.82 6.62 0.70
C ALA A 70 0.38 6.30 0.25
N LEU A 71 -0.17 7.06 -0.71
CA LEU A 71 -1.49 6.79 -1.27
C LEU A 71 -1.63 5.32 -1.70
N LYS A 72 -0.68 4.77 -2.45
CA LYS A 72 -0.73 3.36 -2.89
C LYS A 72 -0.85 2.38 -1.72
N LYS A 73 -0.18 2.64 -0.59
CA LYS A 73 -0.27 1.77 0.60
C LYS A 73 -1.64 1.86 1.27
N LEU A 74 -2.20 3.06 1.35
CA LEU A 74 -3.55 3.28 1.87
C LEU A 74 -4.60 2.55 1.03
N LEU A 75 -4.53 2.63 -0.30
CA LEU A 75 -5.49 1.95 -1.16
C LEU A 75 -5.42 0.43 -1.04
N LEU A 76 -4.21 -0.13 -0.93
CA LEU A 76 -4.03 -1.57 -0.67
C LEU A 76 -4.66 -2.00 0.67
N LEU A 77 -4.51 -1.17 1.71
CA LEU A 77 -5.14 -1.45 3.00
C LEU A 77 -6.67 -1.42 2.89
N ILE A 78 -7.23 -0.41 2.25
CA ILE A 78 -8.68 -0.27 2.08
C ILE A 78 -9.24 -1.43 1.26
N GLU A 79 -8.58 -1.81 0.18
CA GLU A 79 -8.97 -2.96 -0.64
C GLU A 79 -8.94 -4.28 0.16
N LYS A 80 -7.87 -4.51 0.92
CA LYS A 80 -7.67 -5.76 1.67
C LYS A 80 -8.66 -5.96 2.82
N ASN A 81 -9.16 -4.86 3.41
CA ASN A 81 -9.99 -4.90 4.62
C ASN A 81 -11.47 -4.58 4.37
N ASN A 82 -11.89 -4.47 3.11
CA ASN A 82 -13.30 -4.33 2.76
C ASN A 82 -13.85 -5.65 2.20
N ASP A 83 -14.91 -6.16 2.84
CA ASP A 83 -15.62 -7.41 2.46
C ASP A 83 -16.48 -7.27 1.19
N LEU A 84 -16.21 -6.27 0.36
CA LEU A 84 -17.00 -6.05 -0.82
C LEU A 84 -16.72 -7.19 -1.80
N ASP A 85 -17.78 -7.80 -2.33
CA ASP A 85 -17.79 -8.81 -3.40
C ASP A 85 -17.30 -8.24 -4.77
N LYS A 86 -16.30 -7.34 -4.70
CA LYS A 86 -15.79 -6.47 -5.76
C LYS A 86 -14.55 -7.03 -6.45
N ASN A 87 -14.21 -8.30 -6.17
CA ASN A 87 -13.19 -9.08 -6.90
C ASN A 87 -13.43 -9.09 -8.44
N ILE A 88 -14.63 -8.74 -8.91
CA ILE A 88 -14.97 -8.68 -10.33
C ILE A 88 -14.57 -7.33 -10.98
N ILE A 89 -14.46 -6.25 -10.20
CA ILE A 89 -14.26 -4.88 -10.73
C ILE A 89 -12.82 -4.39 -10.52
N LEU A 90 -12.24 -4.67 -9.35
CA LEU A 90 -10.86 -4.29 -9.03
C LEU A 90 -9.86 -5.09 -9.86
N ASP A 91 -8.79 -4.41 -10.29
CA ASP A 91 -7.69 -5.05 -11.00
C ASP A 91 -6.65 -5.51 -9.97
N ASN A 92 -6.57 -6.83 -9.74
CA ASN A 92 -5.68 -7.44 -8.75
C ASN A 92 -4.17 -7.11 -8.95
N LEU A 93 -3.79 -6.42 -10.03
CA LEU A 93 -2.41 -6.01 -10.30
C LEU A 93 -2.10 -4.57 -9.88
N ASP A 94 -3.09 -3.67 -9.85
CA ASP A 94 -2.89 -2.26 -9.49
C ASP A 94 -4.06 -1.68 -8.69
N PRO A 95 -3.88 -1.43 -7.37
CA PRO A 95 -4.94 -0.92 -6.49
C PRO A 95 -5.46 0.47 -6.87
N LEU A 96 -4.72 1.21 -7.71
CA LEU A 96 -5.15 2.50 -8.25
C LEU A 96 -6.18 2.35 -9.36
N ARG A 97 -6.18 1.22 -10.05
CA ARG A 97 -6.94 1.04 -11.28
C ARG A 97 -8.39 0.74 -10.93
N ARG A 98 -9.29 1.55 -11.49
CA ARG A 98 -10.74 1.49 -11.29
C ARG A 98 -11.19 1.75 -9.85
N PHE A 99 -10.32 2.34 -9.03
CA PHE A 99 -10.65 2.65 -7.65
C PHE A 99 -11.92 3.50 -7.55
N GLU A 100 -12.10 4.50 -8.41
CA GLU A 100 -13.26 5.39 -8.43
C GLU A 100 -14.56 4.70 -8.86
N PHE A 101 -14.50 3.63 -9.64
CA PHE A 101 -15.70 2.85 -9.97
C PHE A 101 -16.18 2.02 -8.77
N VAL A 102 -15.24 1.66 -7.90
CA VAL A 102 -15.44 0.77 -6.74
C VAL A 102 -15.79 1.60 -5.51
N TYR A 103 -15.15 2.76 -5.33
CA TYR A 103 -15.37 3.71 -4.24
C TYR A 103 -15.54 5.14 -4.81
N PRO A 104 -16.72 5.50 -5.36
CA PRO A 104 -16.90 6.77 -6.05
C PRO A 104 -16.67 8.00 -5.16
N GLU A 105 -17.21 8.00 -3.94
CA GLU A 105 -17.10 9.13 -3.02
C GLU A 105 -15.67 9.30 -2.51
N LEU A 106 -15.06 8.21 -2.02
CA LEU A 106 -13.67 8.21 -1.56
C LEU A 106 -12.68 8.50 -2.70
N GLY A 107 -12.93 7.99 -3.91
CA GLY A 107 -12.15 8.30 -5.10
C GLY A 107 -12.20 9.77 -5.47
N ALA A 108 -13.37 10.42 -5.35
CA ALA A 108 -13.50 11.86 -5.55
C ALA A 108 -12.76 12.66 -4.45
N GLU A 109 -12.86 12.24 -3.19
CA GLU A 109 -12.12 12.84 -2.06
C GLU A 109 -10.60 12.78 -2.29
N ILE A 110 -10.09 11.61 -2.69
CA ILE A 110 -8.66 11.42 -3.00
C ILE A 110 -8.22 12.28 -4.19
N ASN A 111 -8.99 12.35 -5.26
CA ASN A 111 -8.64 13.21 -6.39
C ASN A 111 -8.56 14.69 -5.97
N ASN A 112 -9.43 15.14 -5.08
CA ASN A 112 -9.38 16.49 -4.52
C ASN A 112 -8.16 16.70 -3.61
N LEU A 113 -7.82 15.75 -2.73
CA LEU A 113 -6.65 15.91 -1.85
C LEU A 113 -5.34 15.93 -2.63
N LEU A 114 -5.27 15.19 -3.75
CA LEU A 114 -4.09 15.17 -4.62
C LEU A 114 -3.75 16.53 -5.25
N LEU A 115 -4.71 17.46 -5.30
CA LEU A 115 -4.49 18.83 -5.78
C LEU A 115 -3.96 19.77 -4.68
N LYS A 116 -4.02 19.37 -3.40
CA LYS A 116 -3.63 20.21 -2.26
C LYS A 116 -2.11 20.28 -2.07
N PRO A 117 -1.58 21.29 -1.35
CA PRO A 117 -0.18 21.31 -0.94
C PRO A 117 0.23 20.06 -0.16
N ILE A 118 1.50 19.67 -0.21
CA ILE A 118 2.00 18.41 0.37
C ILE A 118 1.61 18.21 1.85
N PRO A 119 1.77 19.20 2.75
CA PRO A 119 1.38 19.02 4.15
C PRO A 119 -0.11 18.70 4.30
N LYS A 120 -0.98 19.43 3.56
CA LYS A 120 -2.43 19.22 3.62
C LYS A 120 -2.84 17.88 3.02
N ALA A 121 -2.20 17.46 1.93
CA ALA A 121 -2.45 16.14 1.35
C ALA A 121 -2.02 15.01 2.32
N ALA A 122 -0.88 15.16 3.01
CA ALA A 122 -0.42 14.19 4.00
C ALA A 122 -1.38 14.08 5.20
N GLU A 123 -1.85 15.22 5.71
CA GLU A 123 -2.87 15.28 6.76
C GLU A 123 -4.16 14.56 6.36
N GLU A 124 -4.67 14.84 5.16
CA GLU A 124 -5.93 14.22 4.71
C GLU A 124 -5.79 12.74 4.42
N LEU A 125 -4.65 12.28 3.88
CA LEU A 125 -4.38 10.85 3.74
C LEU A 125 -4.40 10.14 5.10
N LEU A 126 -3.88 10.79 6.14
CA LEU A 126 -3.85 10.24 7.49
C LEU A 126 -5.25 10.20 8.11
N ASN A 127 -6.05 11.24 7.91
CA ASN A 127 -7.46 11.25 8.33
C ASN A 127 -8.27 10.13 7.64
N ILE A 128 -8.00 9.84 6.36
CA ILE A 128 -8.64 8.73 5.65
C ILE A 128 -8.22 7.40 6.28
N LEU A 129 -6.94 7.18 6.60
CA LEU A 129 -6.50 5.95 7.27
C LEU A 129 -7.25 5.74 8.60
N GLU A 130 -7.34 6.78 9.43
CA GLU A 130 -8.02 6.72 10.74
C GLU A 130 -9.52 6.46 10.62
N ARG A 131 -10.16 7.03 9.59
CA ARG A 131 -11.60 6.91 9.37
C ARG A 131 -11.99 5.56 8.76
N GLU A 132 -11.24 5.09 7.77
CA GLU A 132 -11.59 3.88 7.00
C GLU A 132 -11.09 2.59 7.66
N LEU A 133 -10.02 2.67 8.48
CA LEU A 133 -9.33 1.49 9.02
C LEU A 133 -9.03 1.62 10.53
N PRO A 134 -10.01 2.01 11.38
CA PRO A 134 -9.76 2.29 12.79
C PRO A 134 -9.27 1.06 13.58
N GLU A 135 -9.75 -0.14 13.23
CA GLU A 135 -9.41 -1.39 13.94
C GLU A 135 -7.99 -1.89 13.64
N GLU A 136 -7.41 -1.47 12.51
CA GLU A 136 -6.06 -1.85 12.10
C GLU A 136 -4.99 -0.96 12.74
N ILE A 137 -5.37 0.19 13.28
CA ILE A 137 -4.46 1.13 13.95
C ILE A 137 -4.22 0.66 15.39
N LYS A 138 -3.11 -0.05 15.58
CA LYS A 138 -2.54 -0.39 16.89
C LYS A 138 -1.95 0.83 17.61
N ILE A 139 -1.90 0.78 18.94
CA ILE A 139 -1.33 1.82 19.84
C ILE A 139 0.08 2.29 19.42
N LYS A 140 0.92 1.39 18.89
CA LYS A 140 2.27 1.77 18.42
C LYS A 140 2.25 2.72 17.21
N HIS A 141 1.19 2.67 16.40
CA HIS A 141 0.99 3.55 15.25
C HIS A 141 0.55 4.93 15.72
N GLU A 142 -0.32 5.04 16.73
CA GLU A 142 -0.76 6.31 17.31
C GLU A 142 0.41 7.20 17.76
N LYS A 143 1.46 6.62 18.37
CA LYS A 143 2.65 7.38 18.77
C LYS A 143 3.40 7.94 17.57
N SER A 144 3.50 7.17 16.48
CA SER A 144 4.18 7.61 15.25
C SER A 144 3.36 8.68 14.52
N ILE A 145 2.04 8.51 14.47
CA ILE A 145 1.07 9.46 13.93
C ILE A 145 1.15 10.80 14.66
N ASN A 146 1.14 10.77 16.00
CA ASN A 146 1.26 11.98 16.82
C ASN A 146 2.60 12.72 16.60
N ILE A 147 3.71 12.00 16.39
CA ILE A 147 4.99 12.62 16.05
C ILE A 147 4.92 13.31 14.69
N ILE A 148 4.27 12.71 13.69
CA ILE A 148 4.08 13.33 12.37
C ILE A 148 3.31 14.63 12.51
N PHE A 149 2.16 14.58 13.18
CA PHE A 149 1.31 15.75 13.39
C PHE A 149 2.04 16.87 14.12
N GLU A 150 2.61 16.59 15.30
CA GLU A 150 3.19 17.61 16.17
C GLU A 150 4.49 18.21 15.63
N LYS A 151 5.30 17.43 14.90
CA LYS A 151 6.64 17.86 14.50
C LYS A 151 6.75 18.33 13.05
N TYR A 152 5.82 17.90 12.20
CA TYR A 152 5.97 18.06 10.74
C TYR A 152 4.76 18.71 10.06
N LEU A 153 3.57 18.73 10.67
CA LEU A 153 2.36 19.28 10.09
C LEU A 153 1.78 20.50 10.84
N LYS A 154 2.18 20.74 12.10
CA LYS A 154 2.04 22.03 12.79
C LYS A 154 3.17 22.98 12.39
#